data_AF-A0A1G2RK28-F1
#
_entry.id   AF-A0A1G2RK28-F1
#
_cell.length_a   1.000
_cell.length_b   1.000
_cell.length_c   1.000
_cell.angle_alpha   90.00
_cell.angle_beta   90.00
_cell.angle_gamma   90.00
#
_symmetry.space_group_name_H-M   'P 1'
#
loop_
_entity.id
_entity.type
_entity.pdbx_description
1 polymer ?
#
loop_
_entity_poly.entity_id
_entity_poly.type
_entity_poly.pdbx_seq_one_letter_code
_entity_poly.pdbx_strand_id
1 'polypeptide(L)'
;MSHLLPFNSKKGITVIEILVVTAVVGIALSSILGVATLALRQSADTSLEGRAQALAKETLEALLNYRDGVFWDADDPANEYDGLGVVLLDTSYYPFLSADAIPRWQLLEGEEQVENFTRSVSFSSVSRDASSNIVESGGIVDPDTKKVTARVSWSDRGEAREVTLLMYITNWKQP
;
A
#
# COMPACT_ATOMS: atom_id res chain seq x y z
N MET A 1 36.91 19.28 76.54
CA MET A 1 36.52 18.27 75.53
C MET A 1 35.79 19.03 74.43
N SER A 2 36.42 19.15 73.25
CA SER A 2 36.11 20.14 72.22
C SER A 2 34.75 19.91 71.55
N HIS A 3 33.89 20.92 71.63
CA HIS A 3 32.61 21.00 70.93
C HIS A 3 32.87 21.35 69.46
N LEU A 4 32.55 20.43 68.54
CA LEU A 4 32.59 20.66 67.09
C LEU A 4 31.28 21.33 66.67
N LEU A 5 31.36 22.55 66.12
CA LEU A 5 30.20 23.25 65.58
C LEU A 5 29.74 22.62 64.24
N PRO A 6 28.43 22.48 64.00
CA PRO A 6 27.92 21.93 62.75
C PRO A 6 27.99 22.98 61.63
N PHE A 7 28.71 22.68 60.55
CA PHE A 7 28.68 23.48 59.32
C PHE A 7 27.35 23.25 58.58
N ASN A 8 26.34 24.05 58.91
CA ASN A 8 25.11 24.11 58.12
C ASN A 8 25.32 25.06 56.93
N SER A 9 25.69 24.52 55.79
CA SER A 9 25.87 25.26 54.55
C SER A 9 24.49 25.48 53.89
N LYS A 10 23.82 26.60 54.21
CA LYS A 10 22.72 27.10 53.36
C LYS A 10 23.32 27.66 52.07
N LYS A 11 23.50 26.80 51.05
CA LYS A 11 23.95 27.25 49.73
C LYS A 11 22.78 27.96 49.06
N GLY A 12 22.92 29.27 48.83
CA GLY A 12 22.02 29.99 47.94
C GLY A 12 22.24 29.52 46.50
N ILE A 13 21.17 29.48 45.72
CA ILE A 13 21.25 29.22 44.28
C ILE A 13 21.84 30.46 43.60
N THR A 14 22.85 30.28 42.74
CA THR A 14 23.44 31.39 41.98
C THR A 14 22.64 31.66 40.70
N VAL A 15 22.55 32.92 40.26
CA VAL A 15 21.80 33.31 39.04
C VAL A 15 22.31 32.56 37.80
N ILE A 16 23.63 32.33 37.72
CA ILE A 16 24.25 31.58 36.63
C ILE A 16 23.77 30.12 36.57
N GLU A 17 23.54 29.50 37.72
CA GLU A 17 23.07 28.12 37.81
C GLU A 17 21.63 27.99 37.30
N ILE A 18 20.77 28.96 37.62
CA ILE A 18 19.40 29.03 37.06
C ILE A 18 19.46 29.19 35.54
N LEU A 19 20.36 30.03 35.02
CA LEU A 19 20.51 30.23 33.57
C LEU A 19 20.99 28.95 32.86
N VAL A 20 21.92 28.21 33.46
CA VAL A 20 22.39 26.94 32.90
C VAL A 20 21.27 25.90 32.92
N VAL A 21 20.52 25.80 34.03
CA VAL A 21 19.40 24.86 34.15
C VAL A 21 18.31 25.16 33.14
N THR A 22 17.91 26.42 32.98
CA THR A 22 16.88 26.79 32.00
C THR A 22 17.34 26.59 30.57
N ALA A 23 18.63 26.83 30.26
CA ALA A 23 19.20 26.54 28.95
C ALA A 23 19.16 25.04 28.63
N VAL A 24 19.58 24.18 29.57
CA VAL A 24 19.55 22.72 29.40
C VAL A 24 18.13 22.19 29.26
N VAL A 25 17.20 22.66 30.12
CA VAL A 25 15.78 22.29 30.03
C VAL A 25 15.17 22.75 28.72
N GLY A 26 15.50 23.97 28.25
CA GLY A 26 15.04 24.48 26.96
C GLY A 26 15.47 23.58 25.81
N ILE A 27 16.76 23.22 25.74
CA ILE A 27 17.29 22.31 24.71
C ILE A 27 16.59 20.95 24.77
N ALA A 28 16.40 20.39 25.97
CA ALA A 28 15.74 19.12 26.17
C ALA A 28 14.25 19.15 25.74
N LEU A 29 13.52 20.21 26.09
CA LEU A 29 12.12 20.36 25.69
C LEU A 29 11.98 20.50 24.17
N SER A 30 12.84 21.30 23.54
CA SER A 30 12.84 21.44 22.08
C SER A 30 13.14 20.13 21.37
N SER A 31 14.08 19.32 21.87
CA SER A 31 14.40 18.03 21.26
C SER A 31 13.25 17.03 21.42
N ILE A 32 12.59 16.98 22.58
CA ILE A 32 11.42 16.12 22.82
C ILE A 32 10.27 16.47 21.87
N LEU A 33 9.96 17.77 21.72
CA LEU A 33 8.92 18.21 20.79
C LEU A 33 9.28 17.86 19.34
N GLY A 34 10.57 18.00 18.96
CA GLY A 34 11.07 17.57 17.66
C GLY A 34 10.80 16.09 17.41
N VAL A 35 11.19 15.22 18.35
CA VAL A 35 10.96 13.76 18.24
C VAL A 35 9.47 13.42 18.20
N ALA A 36 8.64 14.06 19.01
CA ALA A 36 7.20 13.83 19.03
C ALA A 36 6.54 14.17 17.68
N THR A 37 6.90 15.31 17.08
CA THR A 37 6.36 15.69 15.77
C THR A 37 6.81 14.74 14.65
N LEU A 38 8.06 14.26 14.70
CA LEU A 38 8.56 13.26 13.76
C LEU A 38 7.80 11.94 13.89
N ALA A 39 7.59 11.46 15.13
CA ALA A 39 6.86 10.23 15.40
C ALA A 39 5.41 10.28 14.91
N LEU A 40 4.71 11.41 15.11
CA LEU A 40 3.35 11.60 14.61
C LEU A 40 3.28 11.57 13.08
N ARG A 41 4.25 12.22 12.40
CA ARG A 41 4.34 12.18 10.93
C ARG A 41 4.57 10.77 10.42
N GLN A 42 5.52 10.05 11.00
CA GLN A 42 5.79 8.66 10.63
C GLN A 42 4.56 7.76 10.83
N SER A 43 3.81 7.98 11.92
CA SER A 43 2.58 7.24 12.20
C SER A 43 1.51 7.48 11.14
N ALA A 44 1.30 8.73 10.75
CA ALA A 44 0.35 9.09 9.70
C ALA A 44 0.74 8.46 8.35
N ASP A 45 2.01 8.54 7.97
CA ASP A 45 2.53 7.98 6.72
C ASP A 45 2.34 6.45 6.70
N THR A 46 2.66 5.77 7.81
CA THR A 46 2.46 4.32 7.97
C THR A 46 0.98 3.93 7.89
N SER A 47 0.07 4.77 8.40
CA SER A 47 -1.37 4.52 8.31
C SER A 47 -1.89 4.60 6.88
N LEU A 48 -1.44 5.58 6.09
CA LEU A 48 -1.82 5.72 4.69
C LEU A 48 -1.29 4.55 3.85
N GLU A 49 -0.03 4.17 4.04
CA GLU A 49 0.56 2.99 3.39
C GLU A 49 -0.18 1.71 3.75
N GLY A 50 -0.55 1.53 5.03
CA GLY A 50 -1.33 0.39 5.48
C GLY A 50 -2.71 0.31 4.81
N ARG A 51 -3.38 1.45 4.63
CA ARG A 51 -4.67 1.54 3.91
C ARG A 51 -4.50 1.23 2.42
N ALA A 52 -3.48 1.78 1.77
CA ALA A 52 -3.17 1.49 0.37
C ALA A 52 -2.87 0.00 0.13
N GLN A 53 -2.12 -0.64 1.03
CA GLN A 53 -1.87 -2.08 0.98
C GLN A 53 -3.15 -2.90 1.15
N ALA A 54 -4.05 -2.48 2.06
CA ALA A 54 -5.33 -3.14 2.24
C ALA A 54 -6.20 -3.05 0.97
N LEU A 55 -6.28 -1.86 0.36
CA LEU A 55 -7.01 -1.64 -0.89
C LEU A 55 -6.43 -2.48 -2.04
N ALA A 56 -5.10 -2.54 -2.17
CA ALA A 56 -4.46 -3.34 -3.21
C ALA A 56 -4.75 -4.84 -3.04
N LYS A 57 -4.77 -5.34 -1.79
CA LYS A 57 -5.16 -6.73 -1.49
C LYS A 57 -6.63 -6.98 -1.81
N GLU A 58 -7.52 -6.08 -1.42
CA GLU A 58 -8.95 -6.16 -1.73
C GLU A 58 -9.19 -6.21 -3.24
N THR A 59 -8.49 -5.39 -4.03
CA THR A 59 -8.55 -5.43 -5.51
C THR A 59 -8.14 -6.80 -6.06
N LEU A 60 -7.06 -7.39 -5.54
CA LEU A 60 -6.64 -8.73 -5.97
C LEU A 60 -7.64 -9.82 -5.55
N GLU A 61 -8.22 -9.74 -4.36
CA GLU A 61 -9.24 -10.68 -3.88
C GLU A 61 -10.54 -10.58 -4.71
N ALA A 62 -10.99 -9.36 -5.02
CA ALA A 62 -12.11 -9.11 -5.91
C ALA A 62 -11.85 -9.66 -7.32
N LEU A 63 -10.62 -9.50 -7.83
CA LEU A 63 -10.22 -10.06 -9.12
C LEU A 63 -10.18 -11.60 -9.11
N LEU A 64 -9.78 -12.23 -8.02
CA LEU A 64 -9.85 -13.70 -7.89
C LEU A 64 -11.31 -14.18 -7.89
N ASN A 65 -12.21 -13.45 -7.20
CA ASN A 65 -13.64 -13.76 -7.24
C ASN A 65 -14.21 -13.58 -8.67
N TYR A 66 -13.85 -12.48 -9.34
CA TYR A 66 -14.19 -12.22 -10.73
C TYR A 66 -13.77 -13.37 -11.66
N ARG A 67 -12.49 -13.78 -11.59
CA ARG A 67 -11.96 -14.94 -12.32
C ARG A 67 -12.79 -16.21 -12.07
N ASP A 68 -13.21 -16.42 -10.83
CA ASP A 68 -13.98 -17.60 -10.48
C ASP A 68 -15.45 -17.53 -10.93
N GLY A 69 -15.97 -16.33 -11.21
CA GLY A 69 -17.32 -16.10 -11.74
C GLY A 69 -17.43 -16.02 -13.26
N VAL A 70 -16.31 -15.98 -13.99
CA VAL A 70 -16.26 -15.76 -15.45
C VAL A 70 -15.44 -16.88 -16.12
N PHE A 71 -15.79 -17.27 -17.35
CA PHE A 71 -14.96 -18.22 -18.11
C PHE A 71 -13.70 -17.54 -18.64
N TRP A 72 -12.58 -18.27 -18.70
CA TRP A 72 -11.28 -17.67 -19.02
C TRP A 72 -11.26 -16.91 -20.35
N ASP A 73 -11.88 -17.45 -21.39
CA ASP A 73 -11.94 -16.86 -22.73
C ASP A 73 -13.35 -16.31 -23.06
N ALA A 74 -14.13 -15.92 -22.05
CA ALA A 74 -15.41 -15.25 -22.28
C ALA A 74 -15.17 -13.89 -22.92
N ASP A 75 -15.86 -13.62 -24.03
CA ASP A 75 -15.86 -12.33 -24.72
C ASP A 75 -17.29 -11.76 -24.64
N ASP A 76 -17.47 -10.77 -23.77
CA ASP A 76 -18.73 -10.10 -23.52
C ASP A 76 -18.82 -8.84 -24.39
N PRO A 77 -19.89 -8.63 -25.18
CA PRO A 77 -20.00 -7.48 -26.08
C PRO A 77 -19.91 -6.09 -25.41
N ALA A 78 -20.11 -6.00 -24.09
CA ALA A 78 -19.99 -4.76 -23.32
C ALA A 78 -18.63 -4.64 -22.59
N ASN A 79 -17.76 -5.63 -22.70
CA ASN A 79 -16.46 -5.75 -22.02
C ASN A 79 -16.54 -5.62 -20.48
N GLU A 80 -17.69 -5.95 -19.87
CA GLU A 80 -17.86 -5.87 -18.41
C GLU A 80 -17.58 -7.23 -17.72
N TYR A 81 -17.70 -8.30 -18.50
CA TYR A 81 -17.60 -9.70 -18.07
C TYR A 81 -16.63 -10.52 -18.92
N ASP A 82 -15.62 -9.86 -19.50
CA ASP A 82 -14.56 -10.51 -20.26
C ASP A 82 -13.68 -11.39 -19.37
N GLY A 83 -13.39 -12.59 -19.85
CA GLY A 83 -12.45 -13.48 -19.21
C GLY A 83 -11.03 -12.95 -19.27
N LEU A 84 -10.21 -13.29 -18.27
CA LEU A 84 -8.81 -12.83 -18.20
C LEU A 84 -7.91 -13.36 -19.34
N GLY A 85 -8.40 -14.32 -20.13
CA GLY A 85 -7.79 -14.79 -21.36
C GLY A 85 -7.81 -13.76 -22.49
N VAL A 86 -8.85 -12.90 -22.52
CA VAL A 86 -9.12 -11.97 -23.63
C VAL A 86 -9.01 -10.49 -23.27
N VAL A 87 -8.87 -10.15 -21.97
CA VAL A 87 -8.65 -8.76 -21.54
C VAL A 87 -7.46 -8.10 -22.25
N LEU A 88 -7.57 -6.79 -22.48
CA LEU A 88 -6.48 -6.02 -23.07
C LEU A 88 -5.30 -5.97 -22.09
N LEU A 89 -4.11 -6.24 -22.61
CA LEU A 89 -2.88 -6.13 -21.85
C LEU A 89 -2.46 -4.66 -21.71
N ASP A 90 -1.74 -4.35 -20.64
CA ASP A 90 -1.21 -3.03 -20.31
C ASP A 90 -2.27 -1.92 -20.20
N THR A 91 -3.54 -2.30 -20.12
CA THR A 91 -4.68 -1.43 -19.85
C THR A 91 -5.05 -1.49 -18.36
N SER A 92 -5.41 -0.34 -17.79
CA SER A 92 -5.93 -0.26 -16.42
C SER A 92 -7.39 -0.69 -16.38
N TYR A 93 -7.71 -1.50 -15.38
CA TYR A 93 -9.06 -1.89 -15.02
C TYR A 93 -9.29 -1.71 -13.52
N TYR A 94 -10.53 -1.81 -13.07
CA TYR A 94 -10.87 -1.94 -11.66
C TYR A 94 -12.03 -2.92 -11.46
N PRO A 95 -12.01 -3.75 -10.40
CA PRO A 95 -13.15 -4.57 -10.02
C PRO A 95 -14.30 -3.71 -9.52
N PHE A 96 -15.50 -3.94 -10.02
CA PHE A 96 -16.72 -3.27 -9.58
C PHE A 96 -17.78 -4.32 -9.24
N LEU A 97 -18.50 -4.14 -8.13
CA LEU A 97 -19.58 -5.05 -7.77
C LEU A 97 -20.89 -4.53 -8.38
N SER A 98 -21.50 -5.32 -9.25
CA SER A 98 -22.72 -4.91 -9.95
C SER A 98 -23.89 -4.66 -8.99
N ALA A 99 -24.78 -3.75 -9.36
CA ALA A 99 -25.97 -3.39 -8.58
C ALA A 99 -27.20 -4.27 -8.93
N ASP A 100 -26.98 -5.43 -9.54
CA ASP A 100 -28.05 -6.34 -9.96
C ASP A 100 -28.72 -7.03 -8.75
N ALA A 101 -29.87 -7.67 -8.99
CA ALA A 101 -30.57 -8.46 -7.96
C ALA A 101 -29.71 -9.57 -7.36
N ILE A 102 -28.76 -10.10 -8.15
CA ILE A 102 -27.68 -10.97 -7.67
C ILE A 102 -26.36 -10.28 -8.05
N PRO A 103 -25.68 -9.62 -7.10
CA PRO A 103 -24.48 -8.87 -7.40
C PRO A 103 -23.36 -9.82 -7.83
N ARG A 104 -22.64 -9.42 -8.86
CA ARG A 104 -21.47 -10.16 -9.37
C ARG A 104 -20.37 -9.18 -9.69
N TRP A 105 -19.12 -9.62 -9.55
CA TRP A 105 -17.99 -8.78 -9.92
C TRP A 105 -17.96 -8.57 -11.43
N GLN A 106 -17.66 -7.34 -11.81
CA GLN A 106 -17.33 -6.86 -13.14
C GLN A 106 -15.89 -6.36 -13.14
N LEU A 107 -15.28 -6.32 -14.32
CA LEU A 107 -13.97 -5.72 -14.50
C LEU A 107 -14.10 -4.59 -15.53
N LEU A 108 -14.06 -3.36 -15.04
CA LEU A 108 -14.33 -2.17 -15.85
C LEU A 108 -13.01 -1.49 -16.23
N GLU A 109 -12.92 -0.97 -17.45
CA GLU A 109 -11.74 -0.23 -17.90
C GLU A 109 -11.60 1.10 -17.15
N GLY A 110 -10.37 1.46 -16.78
CA GLY A 110 -10.02 2.70 -16.10
C GLY A 110 -9.50 2.47 -14.68
N GLU A 111 -9.73 3.46 -13.82
CA GLU A 111 -9.29 3.48 -12.43
C GLU A 111 -10.45 3.86 -11.52
N GLU A 112 -10.44 3.36 -10.29
CA GLU A 112 -11.46 3.67 -9.30
C GLU A 112 -10.93 4.61 -8.22
N GLN A 113 -11.74 5.62 -7.88
CA GLN A 113 -11.48 6.47 -6.73
C GLN A 113 -12.15 5.90 -5.48
N VAL A 114 -11.33 5.58 -4.48
CA VAL A 114 -11.77 5.13 -3.15
C VAL A 114 -11.20 6.08 -2.12
N GLU A 115 -12.04 6.95 -1.57
CA GLU A 115 -11.64 8.02 -0.65
C GLU A 115 -10.58 8.96 -1.29
N ASN A 116 -9.36 8.95 -0.78
CA ASN A 116 -8.21 9.71 -1.27
C ASN A 116 -7.22 8.87 -2.09
N PHE A 117 -7.60 7.64 -2.43
CA PHE A 117 -6.80 6.70 -3.19
C PHE A 117 -7.39 6.46 -4.58
N THR A 118 -6.51 6.25 -5.55
CA THR A 118 -6.84 5.76 -6.87
C THR A 118 -6.34 4.32 -6.97
N ARG A 119 -7.21 3.37 -7.33
CA ARG A 119 -6.82 1.96 -7.49
C ARG A 119 -7.09 1.47 -8.89
N SER A 120 -6.22 0.61 -9.39
CA SER A 120 -6.36 -0.06 -10.67
C SER A 120 -5.62 -1.40 -10.68
N VAL A 121 -5.93 -2.20 -11.69
CA VAL A 121 -5.27 -3.45 -11.98
C VAL A 121 -4.97 -3.54 -13.48
N SER A 122 -3.78 -4.01 -13.83
CA SER A 122 -3.41 -4.24 -15.23
C SER A 122 -2.85 -5.63 -15.43
N PHE A 123 -2.89 -6.09 -16.69
CA PHE A 123 -2.54 -7.44 -17.07
C PHE A 123 -1.37 -7.41 -18.06
N SER A 124 -0.45 -8.34 -17.88
CA SER A 124 0.66 -8.57 -18.82
C SER A 124 0.74 -10.05 -19.15
N SER A 125 1.19 -10.34 -20.37
CA SER A 125 1.49 -11.70 -20.78
C SER A 125 2.70 -12.22 -20.01
N VAL A 126 2.75 -13.53 -19.83
CA VAL A 126 3.92 -14.22 -19.28
C VAL A 126 4.37 -15.28 -20.27
N SER A 127 5.66 -15.60 -20.24
CA SER A 127 6.24 -16.64 -21.09
C SER A 127 6.85 -17.74 -20.22
N ARG A 128 6.86 -18.98 -20.73
CA ARG A 128 7.51 -20.14 -20.10
C ARG A 128 8.69 -20.66 -20.90
N ASP A 129 9.73 -21.08 -20.18
CA ASP A 129 10.83 -21.83 -20.76
C ASP A 129 10.46 -23.32 -20.98
N ALA A 130 11.39 -24.10 -21.52
CA ALA A 130 11.20 -25.54 -21.76
C ALA A 130 11.05 -26.38 -20.47
N SER A 131 11.34 -25.79 -19.30
CA SER A 131 11.15 -26.39 -17.98
C SER A 131 9.89 -25.87 -17.28
N SER A 132 9.01 -25.18 -18.02
CA SER A 132 7.75 -24.59 -17.54
C SER A 132 7.92 -23.49 -16.48
N ASN A 133 9.10 -22.88 -16.35
CA ASN A 133 9.30 -21.74 -15.47
C ASN A 133 8.84 -20.46 -16.16
N ILE A 134 8.22 -19.54 -15.40
CA ILE A 134 7.92 -18.19 -15.89
C ILE A 134 9.24 -17.43 -16.07
N VAL A 135 9.45 -16.85 -17.24
CA VAL A 135 10.66 -16.09 -17.61
C VAL A 135 10.30 -14.69 -18.11
N GLU A 136 11.19 -13.72 -17.84
CA GLU A 136 11.02 -12.32 -18.27
C GLU A 136 11.37 -12.09 -19.75
N SER A 137 12.15 -12.97 -20.35
CA SER A 137 12.55 -12.88 -21.76
C SER A 137 12.80 -14.26 -22.37
N GLY A 138 12.51 -14.40 -23.66
CA GLY A 138 12.51 -15.68 -24.35
C GLY A 138 11.30 -16.54 -23.96
N GLY A 139 11.38 -17.84 -24.23
CA GLY A 139 10.29 -18.77 -23.95
C GLY A 139 9.12 -18.67 -24.93
N ILE A 140 8.00 -19.30 -24.56
CA ILE A 140 6.74 -19.32 -25.30
C ILE A 140 5.67 -18.67 -24.43
N VAL A 141 4.86 -17.79 -25.00
CA VAL A 141 3.75 -17.14 -24.29
C VAL A 141 2.81 -18.20 -23.72
N ASP A 142 2.49 -18.07 -22.44
CA ASP A 142 1.49 -18.90 -21.75
C ASP A 142 0.14 -18.17 -21.81
N PRO A 143 -0.81 -18.59 -22.67
CA PRO A 143 -2.11 -17.95 -22.79
C PRO A 143 -2.98 -18.14 -21.53
N ASP A 144 -2.69 -19.18 -20.75
CA ASP A 144 -3.44 -19.62 -19.57
C ASP A 144 -2.89 -19.02 -18.27
N THR A 145 -1.91 -18.12 -18.36
CA THR A 145 -1.42 -17.35 -17.22
C THR A 145 -1.33 -15.88 -17.56
N LYS A 146 -1.75 -15.01 -16.64
CA LYS A 146 -1.54 -13.57 -16.71
C LYS A 146 -0.78 -13.10 -15.47
N LYS A 147 0.16 -12.19 -15.66
CA LYS A 147 0.74 -11.41 -14.57
C LYS A 147 -0.13 -10.19 -14.33
N VAL A 148 -0.57 -10.06 -13.10
CA VAL A 148 -1.48 -9.02 -12.62
C VAL A 148 -0.68 -8.04 -11.78
N THR A 149 -0.87 -6.75 -12.07
CA THR A 149 -0.29 -5.65 -11.30
C THR A 149 -1.42 -4.81 -10.72
N ALA A 150 -1.68 -4.96 -9.42
CA ALA A 150 -2.60 -4.08 -8.70
C ALA A 150 -1.82 -2.87 -8.19
N ARG A 151 -2.27 -1.67 -8.53
CA ARG A 151 -1.66 -0.39 -8.14
C ARG A 151 -2.68 0.41 -7.34
N VAL A 152 -2.21 1.01 -6.25
CA VAL A 152 -2.96 2.01 -5.48
C VAL A 152 -2.08 3.24 -5.30
N SER A 153 -2.54 4.40 -5.73
CA SER A 153 -1.83 5.66 -5.63
C SER A 153 -2.61 6.69 -4.82
N TRP A 154 -1.89 7.63 -4.21
CA TRP A 154 -2.48 8.75 -3.47
C TRP A 154 -1.52 9.94 -3.44
N SER A 155 -2.04 11.11 -3.09
CA SER A 155 -1.21 12.29 -2.80
C SER A 155 -1.03 12.43 -1.29
N ASP A 156 0.22 12.56 -0.84
CA ASP A 156 0.56 12.88 0.54
C ASP A 156 1.45 14.12 0.56
N ARG A 157 0.97 15.20 1.17
CA ARG A 157 1.67 16.51 1.26
C ARG A 157 2.15 17.05 -0.10
N GLY A 158 1.41 16.77 -1.17
CA GLY A 158 1.74 17.21 -2.54
C GLY A 158 2.66 16.26 -3.30
N GLU A 159 3.16 15.20 -2.67
CA GLU A 159 3.96 14.15 -3.30
C GLU A 159 3.06 12.99 -3.73
N ALA A 160 3.30 12.44 -4.92
CA ALA A 160 2.64 11.22 -5.36
C ALA A 160 3.25 10.00 -4.65
N ARG A 161 2.39 9.15 -4.10
CA ARG A 161 2.76 7.89 -3.44
C ARG A 161 2.03 6.74 -4.11
N GLU A 162 2.63 5.56 -4.08
CA GLU A 162 1.99 4.36 -4.60
C GLU A 162 2.41 3.09 -3.87
N VAL A 163 1.51 2.11 -3.88
CA VAL A 163 1.75 0.71 -3.53
C VAL A 163 1.41 -0.14 -4.74
N THR A 164 2.28 -1.09 -5.05
CA THR A 164 2.07 -2.06 -6.13
C THR A 164 2.16 -3.48 -5.58
N LEU A 165 1.17 -4.32 -5.89
CA LEU A 165 1.17 -5.74 -5.60
C LEU A 165 1.13 -6.53 -6.91
N LEU A 166 1.95 -7.57 -6.98
CA LEU A 166 2.04 -8.47 -8.13
C LEU A 166 1.47 -9.84 -7.79
N MET A 167 0.71 -10.41 -8.71
CA MET A 167 0.19 -11.78 -8.61
C MET A 167 0.19 -12.42 -9.99
N TYR A 168 0.31 -13.75 -10.03
CA TYR A 168 0.05 -14.52 -11.24
C TYR A 168 -1.29 -15.21 -11.10
N ILE A 169 -2.16 -15.05 -12.10
CA ILE A 169 -3.44 -15.73 -12.17
C ILE A 169 -3.39 -16.71 -13.33
N THR A 170 -3.80 -17.95 -13.05
CA THR A 170 -3.85 -19.05 -14.02
C THR A 170 -5.28 -19.49 -14.31
N ASN A 171 -5.49 -20.03 -15.51
CA ASN A 171 -6.71 -20.70 -15.96
C ASN A 171 -6.85 -22.09 -15.29
N TRP A 172 -7.16 -22.10 -14.00
CA TRP A 172 -7.18 -23.34 -13.21
C TRP A 172 -8.35 -24.28 -13.54
N LYS A 173 -9.39 -23.79 -14.23
CA LYS A 173 -10.60 -24.56 -14.56
C LYS A 173 -10.46 -25.39 -15.84
N GLN A 174 -9.39 -25.19 -16.62
CA GLN A 174 -9.11 -26.08 -17.73
C GLN A 174 -8.74 -27.48 -17.20
N PRO A 175 -9.29 -28.55 -17.81
CA PRO A 175 -9.02 -29.93 -17.42
C PRO A 175 -7.58 -30.39 -17.67
#